data_AF-A0A1I6M8F3-F1
#
_entry.id   AF-A0A1I6M8F3-F1
#
_cell.length_a   1.000
_cell.length_b   1.000
_cell.length_c   1.000
_cell.angle_alpha   90.00
_cell.angle_beta   90.00
_cell.angle_gamma   90.00
#
_symmetry.space_group_name_H-M   'P 1'
#
loop_
_entity.id
_entity.type
_entity.pdbx_description
1 polymer ?
#
loop_
_entity_poly.entity_id
_entity_poly.type
_entity_poly.pdbx_seq_one_letter_code
_entity_poly.pdbx_strand_id
1 'polypeptide(L)'
;MSLLALLRPTRAMAFPFAAVLFPLLWFVYRDATGVDRFATSSPRILALVGAAVLVSYAAAVVVGAVIDSAAGAPSRTKPLFAPSNGALTVVAVVSTLLGLYLLGDATGVVPRWLTTVLTPVGIAVGWPMLVAILATYAVGNALGTELPLAVEGAVVAVGIVASVAWLFVLASWFAAFATGRSATGHSSAS
;
A
#
# COMPACT_ATOMS: atom_id res chain seq x y z
N MET A 1 3.26 29.17 -5.13
CA MET A 1 4.20 28.21 -4.48
C MET A 1 5.41 28.03 -5.38
N SER A 2 6.63 27.92 -4.84
CA SER A 2 7.82 27.60 -5.65
C SER A 2 7.82 26.11 -6.01
N LEU A 3 8.37 25.75 -7.18
CA LEU A 3 8.49 24.34 -7.61
C LEU A 3 9.23 23.48 -6.58
N LEU A 4 10.28 24.03 -5.96
CA LEU A 4 11.04 23.37 -4.90
C LEU A 4 10.20 23.08 -3.64
N ALA A 5 9.24 23.95 -3.30
CA ALA A 5 8.34 23.72 -2.18
C ALA A 5 7.35 22.59 -2.48
N LEU A 6 6.91 22.48 -3.74
CA LEU A 6 5.98 21.44 -4.20
C LEU A 6 6.65 20.06 -4.32
N LEU A 7 7.95 20.03 -4.62
CA LEU A 7 8.75 18.82 -4.67
C LEU A 7 9.32 18.39 -3.31
N ARG A 8 9.06 19.11 -2.23
CA ARG A 8 9.58 18.72 -0.91
C ARG A 8 8.74 17.54 -0.39
N PRO A 9 9.36 16.43 0.04
CA PRO A 9 8.63 15.32 0.62
C PRO A 9 7.84 15.78 1.86
N THR A 10 6.52 15.60 1.83
CA THR A 10 5.63 15.88 2.96
C THR A 10 4.93 14.60 3.43
N ARG A 11 4.40 14.62 4.65
CA ARG A 11 3.68 13.46 5.21
C ARG A 11 2.41 13.12 4.42
N ALA A 12 1.78 14.12 3.81
CA ALA A 12 0.59 13.95 2.99
C ALA A 12 0.85 13.14 1.71
N MET A 13 2.11 13.10 1.25
CA MET A 13 2.52 12.33 0.08
C MET A 13 2.70 10.83 0.38
N ALA A 14 2.79 10.42 1.65
CA ALA A 14 3.11 9.03 2.00
C ALA A 14 2.07 8.02 1.51
N PHE A 15 0.79 8.28 1.76
CA PHE A 15 -0.30 7.42 1.30
C PHE A 15 -0.40 7.37 -0.24
N PRO A 16 -0.52 8.48 -0.99
CA PRO A 16 -0.64 8.40 -2.45
C PRO A 16 0.61 7.81 -3.10
N PHE A 17 1.79 8.02 -2.52
CA PHE A 17 3.01 7.34 -2.95
C PHE A 17 2.86 5.81 -2.81
N ALA A 18 2.53 5.32 -1.62
CA ALA A 18 2.38 3.89 -1.36
C ALA A 18 1.24 3.25 -2.19
N ALA A 19 0.12 3.97 -2.34
CA ALA A 19 -1.05 3.51 -3.08
C ALA A 19 -0.74 3.28 -4.56
N VAL A 20 0.18 4.06 -5.14
CA VAL A 20 0.62 3.86 -6.53
C VAL A 20 1.79 2.87 -6.61
N LEU A 21 2.70 2.92 -5.64
CA LEU A 21 3.92 2.10 -5.65
C LEU A 21 3.60 0.62 -5.56
N PHE A 22 2.77 0.20 -4.61
CA PHE A 22 2.55 -1.23 -4.38
C PHE A 22 1.89 -1.96 -5.56
N PRO A 23 0.86 -1.42 -6.23
CA PRO A 23 0.33 -2.01 -7.46
C PRO A 23 1.38 -2.10 -8.56
N LEU A 24 2.17 -1.04 -8.78
CA LEU A 24 3.23 -1.06 -9.79
C LEU A 24 4.28 -2.13 -9.48
N LEU A 25 4.72 -2.24 -8.23
CA LEU A 25 5.64 -3.28 -7.80
C LEU A 25 5.06 -4.68 -7.98
N TRP A 26 3.76 -4.86 -7.78
CA TRP A 26 3.10 -6.15 -8.05
C TRP A 26 3.16 -6.52 -9.53
N PHE A 27 2.90 -5.56 -10.44
CA PHE A 27 3.04 -5.81 -11.88
C PHE A 27 4.49 -6.12 -12.28
N VAL A 28 5.46 -5.40 -11.71
CA VAL A 28 6.89 -5.68 -11.93
C VAL A 28 7.24 -7.08 -11.43
N TYR A 29 6.74 -7.47 -10.26
CA TYR A 29 6.93 -8.81 -9.71
C TYR A 29 6.28 -9.90 -10.58
N ARG A 30 5.06 -9.66 -11.09
CA ARG A 30 4.36 -10.58 -12.00
C ARG A 30 5.10 -10.74 -13.34
N ASP A 31 5.61 -9.66 -13.92
CA ASP A 31 6.46 -9.70 -15.13
C ASP A 31 7.77 -10.47 -14.88
N ALA A 32 8.37 -10.29 -13.70
CA ALA A 32 9.62 -10.93 -13.34
C ALA A 32 9.48 -12.42 -12.96
N THR A 33 8.31 -12.86 -12.45
CA THR A 33 8.03 -14.26 -12.08
C THR A 33 7.52 -15.09 -13.25
N GLY A 34 6.85 -14.48 -14.23
CA GLY A 34 6.38 -15.15 -15.45
C GLY A 34 7.51 -15.56 -16.41
N VAL A 35 8.75 -15.18 -16.11
CA VAL A 35 9.95 -15.55 -16.85
C VAL A 35 10.95 -16.01 -15.79
N ASP A 36 11.59 -17.18 -15.91
CA ASP A 36 12.55 -17.75 -14.93
C ASP A 36 13.84 -16.91 -14.71
N ARG A 37 13.71 -15.59 -14.53
CA ARG A 37 14.77 -14.58 -14.64
C ARG A 37 15.11 -13.92 -13.32
N PHE A 38 14.41 -14.20 -12.22
CA PHE A 38 14.76 -13.63 -10.91
C PHE A 38 16.21 -13.96 -10.50
N ALA A 39 16.76 -15.10 -10.93
CA ALA A 39 18.13 -15.51 -10.64
C ALA A 39 19.20 -14.64 -11.33
N THR A 40 18.84 -13.90 -12.38
CA THR A 40 19.73 -12.92 -13.02
C THR A 40 19.13 -11.54 -12.79
N SER A 41 19.69 -10.76 -11.85
CA SER A 41 19.27 -9.38 -11.57
C SER A 41 19.31 -8.52 -12.84
N SER A 42 18.25 -8.58 -13.65
CA SER A 42 18.23 -7.98 -14.97
C SER A 42 18.18 -6.46 -14.77
N PRO A 43 19.06 -5.67 -15.43
CA PRO A 43 19.01 -4.21 -15.40
C PRO A 43 17.61 -3.66 -15.72
N ARG A 44 16.82 -4.41 -16.51
CA ARG A 44 15.41 -4.11 -16.78
C ARG A 44 14.55 -4.08 -15.52
N ILE A 45 14.67 -5.06 -14.61
CA ILE A 45 13.87 -5.11 -13.37
C ILE A 45 14.21 -3.92 -12.48
N LEU A 46 15.50 -3.61 -12.33
CA LEU A 46 15.94 -2.43 -11.59
C LEU A 46 15.40 -1.13 -12.21
N ALA A 47 15.42 -1.03 -13.54
CA ALA A 47 14.85 0.12 -14.24
C ALA A 47 13.32 0.24 -14.03
N LEU A 48 12.58 -0.88 -14.06
CA LEU A 48 11.14 -0.89 -13.82
C LEU A 48 10.79 -0.54 -12.37
N VAL A 49 11.55 -1.03 -11.39
CA VAL A 49 11.40 -0.63 -9.98
C VAL A 49 11.69 0.86 -9.82
N GLY A 50 12.77 1.36 -10.41
CA GLY A 50 13.09 2.79 -10.43
C GLY A 50 11.98 3.63 -11.06
N ALA A 51 11.45 3.20 -12.20
CA ALA A 51 10.32 3.85 -12.86
C ALA A 51 9.06 3.84 -11.98
N ALA A 52 8.77 2.72 -11.30
CA ALA A 52 7.64 2.63 -10.38
C ALA A 52 7.76 3.64 -9.23
N VAL A 53 8.95 3.78 -8.65
CA VAL A 53 9.22 4.78 -7.60
C VAL A 53 9.02 6.21 -8.13
N LEU A 54 9.56 6.51 -9.31
CA LEU A 54 9.44 7.85 -9.92
C LEU A 54 7.99 8.21 -10.24
N VAL A 55 7.22 7.29 -10.86
CA VAL A 55 5.81 7.48 -11.17
C VAL A 55 4.99 7.66 -9.89
N SER A 56 5.26 6.86 -8.87
CA SER A 56 4.59 6.96 -7.57
C SER A 56 4.87 8.30 -6.89
N TYR A 57 6.10 8.80 -6.99
CA TYR A 57 6.47 10.11 -6.46
C TYR A 57 5.74 11.25 -7.20
N ALA A 58 5.72 11.19 -8.53
CA ALA A 58 5.01 12.17 -9.34
C ALA A 58 3.51 12.20 -9.01
N ALA A 59 2.87 11.03 -8.88
CA ALA A 59 1.48 10.91 -8.47
C ALA A 59 1.25 11.48 -7.06
N ALA A 60 2.15 11.20 -6.10
CA ALA A 60 2.06 11.71 -4.74
C ALA A 60 2.16 13.24 -4.68
N VAL A 61 3.03 13.84 -5.50
CA VAL A 61 3.16 15.29 -5.61
C VAL A 61 1.88 15.92 -6.17
N VAL A 62 1.30 15.36 -7.24
CA VAL A 62 0.04 15.83 -7.83
C VAL A 62 -1.10 15.73 -6.81
N VAL A 63 -1.25 14.58 -6.15
CA VAL A 63 -2.31 14.36 -5.15
C VAL A 63 -2.12 15.30 -3.95
N GLY A 64 -0.88 15.49 -3.48
CA GLY A 64 -0.58 16.43 -2.39
C GLY A 64 -0.97 17.86 -2.74
N ALA A 65 -0.65 18.33 -3.95
CA ALA A 65 -1.03 19.66 -4.41
C ALA A 65 -2.56 19.85 -4.52
N VAL A 66 -3.29 18.81 -4.95
CA VAL A 66 -4.76 18.84 -5.00
C VAL A 66 -5.37 18.91 -3.60
N ILE A 67 -4.79 18.21 -2.63
CA ILE A 67 -5.30 18.18 -1.25
C ILE A 67 -5.00 19.48 -0.52
N ASP A 68 -3.80 20.05 -0.71
CA ASP A 68 -3.43 21.33 -0.10
C ASP A 68 -4.29 22.50 -0.62
N SER A 69 -4.75 22.42 -1.87
CA SER A 69 -5.65 23.42 -2.46
C SER A 69 -7.11 23.22 -2.07
N ALA A 70 -7.52 22.00 -1.74
CA ALA A 70 -8.83 21.69 -1.16
C ALA A 70 -8.84 22.04 0.34
N ALA A 71 -9.06 23.31 0.66
CA ALA A 71 -9.22 23.79 2.02
C ALA A 71 -10.37 23.05 2.75
N GLY A 72 -10.02 21.96 3.46
CA GLY A 72 -10.96 21.16 4.25
C GLY A 72 -11.15 19.74 3.74
N ALA A 73 -10.11 18.90 3.83
CA ALA A 73 -10.29 17.46 3.68
C ALA A 73 -11.32 16.95 4.73
N PRO A 74 -12.29 16.11 4.35
CA PRO A 74 -13.26 15.54 5.28
C PRO A 74 -12.56 14.87 6.47
N SER A 75 -13.12 14.98 7.68
CA SER A 75 -12.51 14.39 8.88
C SER A 75 -12.19 12.89 8.75
N ARG A 76 -12.94 12.17 7.90
CA ARG A 76 -12.77 10.75 7.61
C ARG A 76 -11.53 10.40 6.77
N THR A 77 -11.02 11.31 5.94
CA THR A 77 -9.82 11.06 5.09
C THR A 77 -8.53 11.54 5.74
N LYS A 78 -8.62 12.29 6.83
CA LYS A 78 -7.50 12.77 7.64
C LYS A 78 -6.45 11.70 7.99
N PRO A 79 -6.78 10.46 8.39
CA PRO A 79 -5.75 9.46 8.69
C PRO A 79 -4.91 9.05 7.48
N LEU A 80 -5.43 9.18 6.26
CA LEU A 80 -4.70 8.84 5.03
C LEU A 80 -3.74 9.96 4.63
N PHE A 81 -4.18 11.21 4.71
CA PHE A 81 -3.42 12.36 4.19
C PHE A 81 -2.72 13.20 5.26
N ALA A 82 -2.94 12.91 6.54
CA ALA A 82 -2.21 13.50 7.65
C ALA A 82 -1.82 12.43 8.69
N PRO A 83 -1.07 11.38 8.30
CA PRO A 83 -0.67 10.32 9.22
C PRO A 83 0.24 10.87 10.32
N SER A 84 0.08 10.33 11.53
CA SER A 84 0.98 10.64 12.64
C SER A 84 2.36 10.02 12.41
N ASN A 85 3.40 10.52 13.10
CA ASN A 85 4.74 9.90 13.04
C ASN A 85 4.69 8.42 13.44
N GLY A 86 3.89 8.08 14.46
CA GLY A 86 3.71 6.69 14.87
C GLY A 86 3.08 5.83 13.77
N ALA A 87 2.08 6.35 13.06
CA ALA A 87 1.46 5.64 11.93
C ALA A 87 2.48 5.41 10.81
N LEU A 88 3.28 6.43 10.46
CA LEU A 88 4.34 6.28 9.45
C LEU A 88 5.39 5.26 9.87
N THR A 89 5.79 5.24 11.14
CA THR A 89 6.72 4.23 11.67
C THR A 89 6.13 2.82 11.56
N VAL A 90 4.86 2.64 11.93
CA VAL A 90 4.19 1.33 11.82
C VAL A 90 4.11 0.88 10.36
N VAL A 91 3.69 1.76 9.45
CA VAL A 91 3.65 1.45 8.00
C VAL A 91 5.04 1.07 7.51
N ALA A 92 6.07 1.85 7.83
CA ALA A 92 7.44 1.57 7.42
C ALA A 92 7.92 0.20 7.94
N VAL A 93 7.75 -0.07 9.24
CA VAL A 93 8.13 -1.35 9.85
C VAL A 93 7.38 -2.51 9.22
N VAL A 94 6.06 -2.42 9.06
CA VAL A 94 5.24 -3.47 8.46
C VAL A 94 5.66 -3.71 7.00
N SER A 95 5.86 -2.66 6.21
CA SER A 95 6.32 -2.77 4.82
C SER A 95 7.72 -3.35 4.71
N THR A 96 8.64 -2.96 5.58
CA THR A 96 10.00 -3.54 5.64
C THR A 96 9.96 -5.01 6.02
N LEU A 97 9.20 -5.39 7.05
CA LEU A 97 9.07 -6.77 7.47
C LEU A 97 8.43 -7.64 6.38
N LEU A 98 7.39 -7.14 5.70
CA LEU A 98 6.79 -7.82 4.55
C LEU A 98 7.78 -7.97 3.39
N GLY A 99 8.54 -6.93 3.07
CA GLY A 99 9.57 -6.99 2.02
C GLY A 99 10.68 -8.00 2.35
N LEU A 100 11.17 -8.00 3.59
CA LEU A 100 12.15 -8.97 4.07
C LEU A 100 11.60 -10.40 4.08
N TYR A 101 10.33 -10.56 4.48
CA TYR A 101 9.64 -11.85 4.44
C TYR A 101 9.57 -12.40 3.02
N LEU A 102 9.12 -11.59 2.05
CA LEU A 102 9.03 -12.00 0.65
C LEU A 102 10.41 -12.37 0.07
N LEU A 103 11.45 -11.62 0.43
CA LEU A 103 12.82 -11.91 0.02
C LEU A 103 13.36 -13.21 0.66
N GLY A 104 13.08 -13.41 1.94
CA GLY A 104 13.47 -14.60 2.66
C GLY A 104 12.73 -15.86 2.19
N ASP A 105 11.45 -15.72 1.85
CA ASP A 105 10.62 -16.80 1.32
C ASP A 105 11.13 -17.24 -0.05
N ALA A 106 11.45 -16.27 -0.93
CA ALA A 106 12.07 -16.53 -2.24
C ALA A 106 13.44 -17.24 -2.16
N THR A 107 14.14 -17.13 -1.02
CA THR A 107 15.44 -17.77 -0.80
C THR A 107 15.36 -19.04 0.06
N GLY A 108 14.16 -19.42 0.52
CA GLY A 108 13.96 -20.57 1.40
C GLY A 108 14.55 -20.40 2.81
N VAL A 109 14.91 -19.18 3.20
CA VAL A 109 15.59 -18.87 4.47
C VAL A 109 14.61 -18.64 5.62
N VAL A 110 13.32 -18.43 5.33
CA VAL A 110 12.32 -18.07 6.36
C VAL A 110 11.94 -19.29 7.21
N PRO A 111 12.14 -19.24 8.55
CA PRO A 111 11.69 -20.29 9.44
C PRO A 111 10.16 -20.43 9.47
N ARG A 112 9.65 -21.67 9.54
CA ARG A 112 8.19 -21.97 9.59
C ARG A 112 7.45 -21.32 10.77
N TRP A 113 8.14 -21.08 11.89
CA TRP A 113 7.48 -20.41 13.02
C TRP A 113 7.19 -18.94 12.69
N LEU A 114 8.07 -18.29 11.91
CA LEU A 114 7.89 -16.90 11.51
C LEU A 114 6.76 -16.76 10.50
N THR A 115 6.64 -17.69 9.54
CA THR A 115 5.49 -17.72 8.63
C THR A 115 4.18 -17.83 9.41
N THR A 116 4.12 -18.72 10.41
CA THR A 116 2.93 -18.93 11.26
C THR A 116 2.49 -17.65 11.99
N VAL A 117 3.44 -16.86 12.52
CA VAL A 117 3.14 -15.60 13.21
C VAL A 117 2.76 -14.48 12.24
N LEU A 118 3.36 -14.45 11.05
CA LEU A 118 3.11 -13.41 10.05
C LEU A 118 1.84 -13.65 9.23
N THR A 119 1.38 -14.90 9.09
CA THR A 119 0.12 -15.23 8.40
C THR A 119 -1.08 -14.42 8.89
N PRO A 120 -1.42 -14.37 10.20
CA PRO A 120 -2.57 -13.59 10.66
C PRO A 120 -2.40 -12.09 10.41
N VAL A 121 -1.16 -11.56 10.49
CA VAL A 121 -0.86 -10.16 10.17
C VAL A 121 -1.09 -9.90 8.67
N GLY A 122 -0.59 -10.80 7.81
CA GLY A 122 -0.80 -10.75 6.38
C GLY A 122 -2.27 -10.81 5.99
N ILE A 123 -3.07 -11.66 6.64
CA ILE A 123 -4.52 -11.73 6.45
C ILE A 123 -5.19 -10.42 6.89
N ALA A 124 -4.83 -9.88 8.05
CA ALA A 124 -5.41 -8.65 8.57
C ALA A 124 -5.12 -7.44 7.67
N VAL A 125 -3.90 -7.34 7.14
CA VAL A 125 -3.47 -6.25 6.23
C VAL A 125 -4.02 -6.46 4.82
N GLY A 126 -3.97 -7.70 4.32
CA GLY A 126 -4.40 -8.08 2.97
C GLY A 126 -5.90 -8.33 2.84
N TRP A 127 -6.69 -8.06 3.87
CA TRP A 127 -8.13 -8.33 3.87
C TRP A 127 -8.87 -7.69 2.67
N PRO A 128 -8.65 -6.41 2.32
CA PRO A 128 -9.31 -5.82 1.15
C PRO A 128 -8.94 -6.53 -0.16
N MET A 129 -7.70 -6.98 -0.29
CA MET A 129 -7.25 -7.76 -1.45
C MET A 129 -7.93 -9.12 -1.51
N LEU A 130 -8.08 -9.81 -0.37
CA LEU A 130 -8.84 -11.07 -0.29
C LEU A 130 -10.29 -10.89 -0.73
N VAL A 131 -10.95 -9.83 -0.27
CA VAL A 131 -12.32 -9.49 -0.69
C VAL A 131 -12.39 -9.23 -2.20
N ALA A 132 -11.43 -8.49 -2.76
CA ALA A 132 -11.37 -8.23 -4.20
C ALA A 132 -11.19 -9.52 -5.01
N ILE A 133 -10.30 -10.42 -4.59
CA ILE A 133 -10.10 -11.73 -5.22
C ILE A 133 -11.38 -12.56 -5.17
N LEU A 134 -12.01 -12.68 -3.99
CA LEU A 134 -13.25 -13.44 -3.83
C LEU A 134 -14.39 -12.88 -4.69
N ALA A 135 -14.49 -11.55 -4.79
CA ALA A 135 -15.45 -10.90 -5.68
C ALA A 135 -15.19 -11.24 -7.15
N THR A 136 -13.93 -11.29 -7.56
CA THR A 136 -13.52 -11.69 -8.91
C THR A 136 -13.99 -13.11 -9.23
N TYR A 137 -13.79 -14.06 -8.31
CA TYR A 137 -14.27 -15.43 -8.46
C TYR A 137 -15.80 -15.51 -8.50
N ALA A 138 -16.50 -14.78 -7.63
CA ALA A 138 -17.96 -14.76 -7.62
C ALA A 138 -18.53 -14.23 -8.94
N VAL A 139 -17.94 -13.16 -9.49
CA VAL A 139 -18.34 -12.57 -10.78
C VAL A 139 -18.02 -13.52 -11.93
N GLY A 140 -16.81 -14.09 -11.99
CA GLY A 140 -16.43 -15.04 -13.03
C GLY A 140 -17.34 -16.28 -13.05
N ASN A 141 -17.63 -16.84 -11.87
CA ASN A 141 -18.55 -17.97 -11.73
C ASN A 141 -19.99 -17.62 -12.14
N ALA A 142 -20.47 -16.42 -11.80
CA ALA A 142 -21.81 -15.98 -12.17
C ALA A 142 -21.98 -15.75 -13.67
N LEU A 143 -20.93 -15.32 -14.36
CA LEU A 143 -20.94 -15.06 -15.80
C LEU A 143 -20.62 -16.30 -16.64
N GLY A 144 -20.03 -17.34 -16.04
CA GLY A 144 -19.61 -18.56 -16.74
C GLY A 144 -18.49 -18.32 -17.75
N THR A 145 -17.76 -17.21 -17.63
CA THR A 145 -16.68 -16.80 -18.54
C THR A 145 -15.44 -16.38 -17.77
N GLU A 146 -14.28 -16.58 -18.39
CA GLU A 146 -13.02 -16.04 -17.88
C GLU A 146 -13.02 -14.51 -18.05
N LEU A 147 -12.61 -13.80 -17.00
CA LEU A 147 -12.50 -12.35 -17.02
C LEU A 147 -11.32 -11.92 -17.92
N PRO A 148 -11.47 -10.85 -18.73
CA PRO A 148 -10.34 -10.32 -19.48
C PRO A 148 -9.18 -9.96 -18.56
N LEU A 149 -7.93 -10.21 -18.98
CA LEU A 149 -6.72 -9.95 -18.19
C LEU A 149 -6.64 -8.50 -17.68
N ALA A 150 -7.12 -7.54 -18.47
CA ALA A 150 -7.18 -6.13 -18.09
C ALA A 150 -8.10 -5.88 -16.88
N VAL A 151 -9.22 -6.61 -16.81
CA VAL A 151 -10.17 -6.53 -15.69
C VAL A 151 -9.58 -7.18 -14.45
N GLU A 152 -8.96 -8.36 -14.57
CA GLU A 152 -8.25 -9.00 -13.45
C GLU A 152 -7.17 -8.08 -12.88
N GLY A 153 -6.33 -7.51 -13.75
CA GLY A 153 -5.28 -6.56 -13.35
C GLY A 153 -5.83 -5.31 -12.66
N ALA A 154 -6.94 -4.76 -13.15
CA ALA A 154 -7.60 -3.61 -12.53
C ALA A 154 -8.15 -3.95 -11.14
N VAL A 155 -8.81 -5.10 -10.98
CA VAL A 155 -9.36 -5.53 -9.69
C VAL A 155 -8.25 -5.78 -8.68
N VAL A 156 -7.15 -6.40 -9.09
CA VAL A 156 -5.95 -6.59 -8.25
C VAL A 156 -5.36 -5.24 -7.83
N ALA A 157 -5.17 -4.32 -8.78
CA ALA A 157 -4.64 -2.99 -8.46
C ALA A 157 -5.52 -2.25 -7.45
N VAL A 158 -6.85 -2.29 -7.62
CA VAL A 158 -7.81 -1.72 -6.67
C VAL A 158 -7.73 -2.40 -5.30
N GLY A 159 -7.66 -3.74 -5.26
CA GLY A 159 -7.51 -4.50 -4.03
C GLY A 159 -6.21 -4.17 -3.27
N ILE A 160 -5.10 -3.97 -3.98
CA ILE A 160 -3.83 -3.52 -3.41
C ILE A 160 -3.98 -2.11 -2.85
N VAL A 161 -4.49 -1.15 -3.64
CA VAL A 161 -4.72 0.23 -3.18
C VAL A 161 -5.58 0.26 -1.91
N ALA A 162 -6.66 -0.52 -1.89
CA ALA A 162 -7.54 -0.64 -0.73
C ALA A 162 -6.82 -1.23 0.49
N SER A 163 -5.93 -2.21 0.29
CA SER A 163 -5.11 -2.79 1.36
C SER A 163 -4.09 -1.78 1.91
N VAL A 164 -3.52 -0.92 1.06
CA VAL A 164 -2.66 0.18 1.50
C VAL A 164 -3.45 1.19 2.34
N ALA A 165 -4.62 1.61 1.87
CA ALA A 165 -5.47 2.52 2.62
C ALA A 165 -5.85 1.92 3.99
N TRP A 166 -6.20 0.64 4.00
CA TRP A 166 -6.50 -0.13 5.20
C TRP A 166 -5.32 -0.18 6.17
N LEU A 167 -4.10 -0.42 5.67
CA LEU A 167 -2.88 -0.41 6.49
C LEU A 167 -2.65 0.95 7.15
N PHE A 168 -2.85 2.07 6.44
CA PHE A 168 -2.71 3.42 7.02
C PHE A 168 -3.76 3.69 8.11
N VAL A 169 -4.99 3.20 7.93
CA VAL A 169 -6.05 3.29 8.95
C VAL A 169 -5.68 2.47 10.19
N LEU A 170 -5.27 1.20 10.01
CA LEU A 170 -4.83 0.34 11.10
C LEU A 170 -3.61 0.91 11.84
N ALA A 171 -2.62 1.42 11.11
CA ALA A 171 -1.43 2.03 11.68
C ALA A 171 -1.76 3.29 12.50
N SER A 172 -2.70 4.12 12.01
CA SER A 172 -3.17 5.30 12.73
C SER A 172 -3.90 4.91 14.02
N TRP A 173 -4.75 3.88 13.96
CA TRP A 173 -5.46 3.36 15.13
C TRP A 173 -4.50 2.77 16.17
N PHE A 174 -3.54 1.96 15.74
CA PHE A 174 -2.54 1.35 16.62
C PHE A 174 -1.64 2.41 17.29
N ALA A 175 -1.20 3.42 16.53
CA ALA A 175 -0.41 4.52 17.07
C ALA A 175 -1.18 5.35 18.11
N ALA A 176 -2.48 5.56 17.91
CA ALA A 176 -3.33 6.24 18.89
C ALA A 176 -3.48 5.40 20.17
N PHE A 177 -3.72 4.09 20.02
CA PHE A 177 -3.81 3.15 21.13
C PHE A 177 -2.52 3.10 21.96
N ALA A 178 -1.36 2.95 21.31
CA ALA A 178 -0.06 2.87 21.98
C ALA A 178 0.31 4.14 22.75
N THR A 179 -0.23 5.30 22.36
CA THR A 179 0.01 6.59 23.04
C THR A 179 -1.03 6.93 24.10
N GLY A 180 -2.00 6.04 24.36
CA GLY A 180 -3.06 6.26 25.35
C GLY A 180 -4.06 7.36 24.96
N ARG A 181 -4.02 7.84 23.71
CA ARG A 181 -4.98 8.82 23.20
C ARG A 181 -6.21 8.08 22.73
N SER A 182 -7.24 8.01 23.58
CA SER A 182 -8.56 7.58 23.16
C SER A 182 -8.97 8.39 21.92
N ALA A 183 -9.28 7.70 20.81
CA ALA A 183 -9.65 8.31 19.53
C ALA A 183 -10.94 9.17 19.59
N THR A 184 -11.56 9.27 20.77
CA THR A 184 -12.81 9.96 21.07
C THR A 184 -12.60 11.25 21.86
N GLY A 185 -11.52 12.00 21.60
CA GLY A 185 -11.36 13.38 22.07
C GLY A 185 -12.35 14.34 21.38
N HIS A 186 -13.65 14.12 21.53
CA HIS A 186 -14.66 15.16 21.33
C HIS A 186 -14.50 16.14 22.48
N SER A 187 -13.66 17.14 22.25
CA SER A 187 -13.62 18.36 23.05
C SER A 187 -14.97 19.05 22.93
N SER A 188 -15.88 18.75 23.86
CA SER A 188 -16.93 19.67 24.25
C SER A 188 -16.27 20.90 24.88
N ALA A 189 -15.92 21.88 24.05
CA ALA A 189 -15.61 23.23 24.52
C ALA A 189 -16.90 24.05 24.38
N SER A 190 -17.59 24.17 25.51
CA SER A 190 -18.55 25.23 25.83
C SER A 190 -17.85 26.58 25.91
#